data_AF-A0A9D6TS26-F1
#
_entry.id   AF-A0A9D6TS26-F1
#
_cell.length_a   1.000
_cell.length_b   1.000
_cell.length_c   1.000
_cell.angle_alpha   90.00
_cell.angle_beta   90.00
_cell.angle_gamma   90.00
#
_symmetry.space_group_name_H-M   'P 1'
#
loop_
_entity.id
_entity.type
_entity.pdbx_description
1 polymer ?
#
loop_
_entity_poly.entity_id
_entity_poly.type
_entity_poly.pdbx_seq_one_letter_code
_entity_poly.pdbx_strand_id
1 'polypeptide(L)'
;MKPRLLVVTLALAALVALDAAPGHAQTSGVTPSGQYFRLEWEAGKTRSGRPRIDGYLYNDHGLGAVNVQLVVEVLDAGGQVTGHVIGYVTGEVPAKGRAYFSVALPAAGAGYRLQVRTFDWRGGGGAGA
;
A
#
# COMPACT_ATOMS: atom_id res chain seq x y z
N MET A 1 25.29 6.22 62.24
CA MET A 1 25.23 4.74 62.13
C MET A 1 25.14 4.39 60.64
N LYS A 2 26.10 3.64 60.08
CA LYS A 2 26.11 3.09 58.71
C LYS A 2 25.88 1.58 58.83
N PRO A 3 25.13 0.90 57.95
CA PRO A 3 25.69 0.33 56.71
C PRO A 3 24.67 0.36 55.54
N ARG A 4 24.91 0.03 54.27
CA ARG A 4 26.05 -0.33 53.40
C ARG A 4 25.50 -0.23 51.97
N LEU A 5 26.37 0.14 51.03
CA LEU A 5 26.10 0.07 49.59
C LEU A 5 25.67 -1.33 49.14
N LEU A 6 24.79 -1.38 48.13
CA LEU A 6 24.77 -2.46 47.15
C LEU A 6 24.48 -1.85 45.78
N VAL A 7 25.57 -1.59 45.06
CA VAL A 7 25.60 -1.51 43.60
C VAL A 7 25.57 -2.95 43.09
N VAL A 8 24.57 -3.29 42.28
CA VAL A 8 24.72 -4.38 41.31
C VAL A 8 24.15 -3.87 39.99
N THR A 9 25.06 -3.36 39.17
CA THR A 9 24.83 -3.11 37.76
C THR A 9 24.75 -4.48 37.07
N LEU A 10 23.61 -4.81 36.47
CA LEU A 10 23.54 -5.91 35.52
C LEU A 10 23.16 -5.33 34.16
N ALA A 11 24.19 -5.05 33.37
CA ALA A 11 24.06 -4.77 31.95
C ALA A 11 23.70 -6.10 31.26
N LEU A 12 22.50 -6.16 30.68
CA LEU A 12 22.16 -7.22 29.74
C LEU A 12 21.94 -6.60 28.37
N ALA A 13 23.01 -6.56 27.59
CA ALA A 13 22.96 -6.24 26.17
C ALA A 13 22.39 -7.46 25.43
N ALA A 14 21.08 -7.46 25.19
CA ALA A 14 20.47 -8.36 24.23
C ALA A 14 20.40 -7.65 22.88
N LEU A 15 21.46 -7.82 22.08
CA LEU A 15 21.46 -7.47 20.66
C LEU A 15 20.60 -8.49 19.92
N VAL A 16 19.31 -8.22 19.80
CA VAL A 16 18.46 -8.93 18.85
C VAL A 16 18.55 -8.18 17.53
N ALA A 17 19.38 -8.68 16.62
CA ALA A 17 19.29 -8.33 15.22
C ALA A 17 17.96 -8.90 14.70
N LEU A 18 16.93 -8.04 14.59
CA LEU A 18 15.73 -8.39 13.86
C LEU A 18 16.02 -8.20 12.38
N ASP A 19 16.11 -9.33 11.67
CA ASP A 19 16.14 -9.40 10.21
C ASP A 19 15.03 -8.53 9.61
N ALA A 20 15.41 -7.72 8.62
CA ALA A 20 14.47 -6.99 7.80
C ALA A 20 13.73 -7.97 6.87
N ALA A 21 12.45 -8.20 7.13
CA ALA A 21 11.52 -8.65 6.10
C ALA A 21 10.80 -7.42 5.51
N PRO A 22 10.84 -7.20 4.18
CA PRO A 22 10.15 -6.11 3.52
C PRO A 22 8.64 -6.42 3.43
N GLY A 23 7.84 -5.36 3.29
CA GLY A 23 6.43 -5.48 2.94
C GLY A 23 5.48 -5.32 4.12
N HIS A 24 5.32 -4.09 4.62
CA HIS A 24 4.02 -3.70 5.14
C HIS A 24 3.07 -3.63 3.93
N ALA A 25 2.51 -4.76 3.51
CA ALA A 25 1.33 -4.74 2.66
C ALA A 25 0.19 -4.14 3.50
N GLN A 26 0.06 -2.81 3.47
CA GLN A 26 -0.99 -2.13 4.22
C GLN A 26 -2.30 -2.35 3.45
N THR A 27 -2.99 -3.45 3.73
CA THR A 27 -4.32 -3.69 3.18
C THR A 27 -5.27 -2.66 3.80
N SER A 28 -5.59 -1.59 3.07
CA SER A 28 -6.44 -0.53 3.59
C SER A 28 -7.74 -0.39 2.82
N GLY A 29 -8.85 -0.59 3.53
CA GLY A 29 -10.17 -0.04 3.22
C GLY A 29 -11.06 -0.94 2.36
N VAL A 30 -12.14 -1.45 2.93
CA VAL A 30 -13.25 -2.04 2.16
C VAL A 30 -13.95 -0.90 1.42
N THR A 31 -13.56 -0.68 0.17
CA THR A 31 -14.31 0.17 -0.76
C THR A 31 -15.46 -0.63 -1.38
N PRO A 32 -16.48 0.02 -1.98
CA PRO A 32 -17.52 -0.68 -2.75
C PRO A 32 -16.95 -1.60 -3.84
N SER A 33 -15.74 -1.29 -4.33
CA SER A 33 -14.96 -2.08 -5.27
C SER A 33 -14.21 -3.26 -4.65
N GLY A 34 -14.03 -3.29 -3.32
CA GLY A 34 -13.31 -4.35 -2.59
C GLY A 34 -13.98 -5.72 -2.65
N GLN A 35 -15.26 -5.78 -3.08
CA GLN A 35 -15.93 -7.05 -3.39
C GLN A 35 -15.44 -7.68 -4.72
N TYR A 36 -14.85 -6.88 -5.61
CA TYR A 36 -14.38 -7.33 -6.92
C TYR A 36 -12.86 -7.34 -7.01
N PHE A 37 -12.20 -6.41 -6.31
CA PHE A 37 -10.78 -6.20 -6.45
C PHE A 37 -10.03 -6.35 -5.13
N ARG A 38 -8.86 -6.96 -5.22
CA ARG A 38 -7.89 -7.04 -4.13
C ARG A 38 -6.59 -6.38 -4.56
N LEU A 39 -6.10 -5.48 -3.72
CA LEU A 39 -4.84 -4.78 -3.91
C LEU A 39 -3.73 -5.48 -3.12
N GLU A 40 -2.62 -5.74 -3.79
CA GLU A 40 -1.38 -6.19 -3.18
C GLU A 40 -0.27 -5.25 -3.63
N TRP A 41 0.43 -4.64 -2.70
CA TRP A 41 1.38 -3.59 -3.02
C TRP A 41 2.43 -3.39 -1.94
N GLU A 42 3.52 -2.74 -2.34
CA GLU A 42 4.59 -2.31 -1.47
C GLU A 42 5.06 -0.90 -1.82
N ALA A 43 5.57 -0.19 -0.81
CA ALA A 43 6.24 1.08 -1.02
C ALA A 43 7.71 0.85 -1.36
N GLY A 44 8.16 1.49 -2.42
CA GLY A 44 9.52 1.38 -2.93
C GLY A 44 10.10 2.73 -3.35
N LYS A 45 11.26 2.66 -3.99
CA LYS A 45 11.92 3.80 -4.61
C LYS A 45 12.38 3.44 -6.02
N THR A 46 12.38 4.41 -6.93
CA THR A 46 13.03 4.26 -8.22
C THR A 46 14.55 4.17 -8.05
N ARG A 47 15.27 3.82 -9.11
CA ARG A 47 16.75 3.88 -9.13
C ARG A 47 17.29 5.30 -8.85
N SER A 48 16.52 6.33 -9.17
CA SER A 48 16.82 7.73 -8.86
C SER A 48 16.41 8.17 -7.45
N GLY A 49 15.92 7.24 -6.61
CA GLY A 49 15.53 7.51 -5.23
C GLY A 49 14.13 8.10 -5.05
N ARG A 50 13.34 8.27 -6.11
CA ARG A 50 11.99 8.83 -6.03
C ARG A 50 11.02 7.80 -5.44
N PRO A 51 10.15 8.18 -4.49
CA PRO A 51 9.21 7.25 -3.89
C PRO A 51 8.16 6.79 -4.91
N ARG A 52 7.75 5.52 -4.80
CA ARG A 52 6.71 4.89 -5.63
C ARG A 52 5.98 3.81 -4.86
N ILE A 53 4.78 3.47 -5.32
CA ILE A 53 4.07 2.26 -4.92
C ILE A 53 4.05 1.31 -6.12
N ASP A 54 4.38 0.05 -5.89
CA ASP A 54 4.33 -1.02 -6.89
C ASP A 54 3.41 -2.12 -6.42
N GLY A 55 2.69 -2.73 -7.34
CA GLY A 55 1.78 -3.79 -6.95
C GLY A 55 0.97 -4.42 -8.07
N TYR A 56 0.06 -5.27 -7.65
CA TYR A 56 -0.92 -5.92 -8.50
C TYR A 56 -2.33 -5.60 -8.02
N LEU A 57 -3.21 -5.32 -8.97
CA LEU A 57 -4.64 -5.35 -8.76
C LEU A 57 -5.17 -6.71 -9.24
N TYR A 58 -5.74 -7.48 -8.33
CA TYR A 58 -6.44 -8.72 -8.64
C TYR A 58 -7.91 -8.41 -8.87
N ASN A 59 -8.51 -9.11 -9.83
CA ASN A 59 -9.92 -9.01 -10.18
C ASN A 59 -10.59 -10.37 -9.97
N ASP A 60 -11.39 -10.46 -8.90
CA ASP A 60 -12.16 -11.65 -8.56
C ASP A 60 -13.53 -11.65 -9.27
N HIS A 61 -13.84 -10.66 -10.10
CA HIS A 61 -15.05 -10.61 -10.92
C HIS A 61 -14.92 -11.45 -12.21
N GLY A 62 -16.06 -11.79 -12.82
CA GLY A 62 -16.15 -12.59 -14.05
C GLY A 62 -15.94 -11.80 -15.34
N LEU A 63 -15.89 -10.47 -15.27
CA LEU A 63 -15.59 -9.58 -16.40
C LEU A 63 -14.22 -8.94 -16.21
N GLY A 64 -13.50 -8.68 -17.31
CA GLY A 64 -12.27 -7.89 -17.27
C GLY A 64 -12.56 -6.42 -16.98
N ALA A 65 -11.66 -5.71 -16.31
CA ALA A 65 -11.81 -4.29 -16.00
C ALA A 65 -10.79 -3.45 -16.78
N VAL A 66 -11.21 -2.29 -17.27
CA VAL A 66 -10.37 -1.32 -18.00
C VAL A 66 -10.50 0.07 -17.36
N ASN A 67 -9.64 1.01 -17.78
CA ASN A 67 -9.61 2.39 -17.26
C ASN A 67 -9.53 2.46 -15.72
N VAL A 68 -8.85 1.49 -15.12
CA VAL A 68 -8.83 1.36 -13.66
C VAL A 68 -7.91 2.43 -13.06
N GLN A 69 -8.52 3.32 -12.28
CA GLN A 69 -7.83 4.34 -11.51
C GLN A 69 -7.68 3.91 -10.06
N LEU A 70 -6.49 4.15 -9.52
CA LEU A 70 -6.19 4.01 -8.11
C LEU A 70 -6.06 5.41 -7.49
N VAL A 71 -6.56 5.58 -6.27
CA VAL A 71 -6.17 6.69 -5.42
C VAL A 71 -5.18 6.17 -4.38
N VAL A 72 -4.06 6.89 -4.25
CA VAL A 72 -3.04 6.66 -3.23
C VAL A 72 -3.05 7.85 -2.29
N GLU A 73 -3.38 7.61 -1.03
CA GLU A 73 -3.27 8.59 0.05
C GLU A 73 -1.94 8.41 0.76
N VAL A 74 -1.21 9.51 0.97
CA VAL A 74 0.05 9.56 1.71
C VAL A 74 -0.24 9.98 3.13
N LEU A 75 0.19 9.19 4.11
CA LEU A 75 -0.10 9.39 5.52
C LEU A 75 1.13 9.90 6.28
N ASP A 76 0.91 10.80 7.25
CA ASP A 76 1.92 11.12 8.25
C ASP A 76 2.00 10.05 9.36
N ALA A 77 2.88 10.26 10.34
CA ALA A 77 3.08 9.33 11.45
C ALA A 77 1.85 9.22 12.38
N GLY A 78 0.95 10.21 12.36
CA GLY A 78 -0.32 10.19 13.08
C GLY A 78 -1.46 9.52 12.29
N GLY A 79 -1.20 9.06 11.06
CA GLY A 79 -2.20 8.48 10.17
C GLY A 79 -3.06 9.53 9.45
N GLN A 80 -2.71 10.82 9.51
CA GLN A 80 -3.43 11.85 8.77
C GLN A 80 -3.00 11.87 7.32
N VAL A 81 -3.96 12.09 6.43
CA VAL A 81 -3.71 12.30 5.01
C VAL A 81 -2.97 13.62 4.81
N THR A 82 -1.83 13.55 4.15
CA THR A 82 -0.99 14.71 3.79
C THR A 82 -0.95 14.99 2.28
N GLY A 83 -1.40 14.04 1.45
CA GLY A 83 -1.50 14.23 0.01
C GLY A 83 -2.12 13.03 -0.69
N HIS A 84 -2.71 13.27 -1.86
CA HIS A 84 -3.34 12.24 -2.69
C HIS A 84 -2.71 12.21 -4.09
N VAL A 85 -2.62 11.02 -4.68
CA VAL A 85 -2.15 10.80 -6.06
C VAL A 85 -3.11 9.87 -6.78
N ILE A 86 -3.40 10.16 -8.05
CA ILE A 86 -4.12 9.24 -8.92
C ILE A 86 -3.11 8.45 -9.75
N GLY A 87 -3.20 7.12 -9.63
CA GLY A 87 -2.44 6.16 -10.42
C GLY A 87 -3.34 5.34 -11.34
N TYR A 88 -2.73 4.59 -12.25
CA TYR A 88 -3.43 3.74 -13.19
C TYR A 88 -2.89 2.31 -13.13
N VAL A 89 -3.79 1.34 -13.25
CA VAL A 89 -3.39 -0.04 -13.53
C VAL A 89 -3.05 -0.18 -15.01
N THR A 90 -2.00 -0.92 -15.32
CA THR A 90 -1.52 -1.05 -16.70
C THR A 90 -2.46 -1.94 -17.50
N GLY A 91 -3.13 -1.34 -18.49
CA GLY A 91 -4.00 -2.06 -19.41
C GLY A 91 -5.27 -2.59 -18.74
N GLU A 92 -5.74 -3.75 -19.21
CA GLU A 92 -6.87 -4.46 -18.64
C GLU A 92 -6.45 -5.28 -17.41
N VAL A 93 -7.34 -5.38 -16.43
CA VAL A 93 -7.31 -6.38 -15.38
C VAL A 93 -8.23 -7.54 -15.78
N PRO A 94 -7.70 -8.68 -16.26
CA PRO A 94 -8.54 -9.74 -16.81
C PRO A 94 -9.53 -10.30 -15.78
N ALA A 95 -10.64 -10.87 -16.26
CA ALA A 95 -11.56 -11.63 -15.41
C ALA A 95 -10.81 -12.73 -14.64
N LYS A 96 -11.04 -12.85 -13.33
CA LYS A 96 -10.34 -13.81 -12.45
C LYS A 96 -8.80 -13.71 -12.53
N GLY A 97 -8.27 -12.56 -12.92
CA GLY A 97 -6.86 -12.32 -13.19
C GLY A 97 -6.25 -11.21 -12.36
N ARG A 98 -5.08 -10.71 -12.78
CA ARG A 98 -4.43 -9.56 -12.18
C ARG A 98 -3.66 -8.73 -13.20
N ALA A 99 -3.45 -7.46 -12.89
CA ALA A 99 -2.60 -6.57 -13.67
C ALA A 99 -1.69 -5.74 -12.77
N TYR A 100 -0.52 -5.39 -13.30
CA TYR A 100 0.50 -4.64 -12.59
C TYR A 100 0.19 -3.14 -12.60
N PHE A 101 0.61 -2.45 -11.55
CA PHE A 101 0.63 -1.00 -11.49
C PHE A 101 1.90 -0.48 -10.81
N SER A 102 2.27 0.74 -11.18
CA SER A 102 3.31 1.51 -10.49
C SER A 102 2.86 2.97 -10.42
N VAL A 103 2.86 3.55 -9.22
CA VAL A 103 2.44 4.93 -8.98
C VAL A 103 3.60 5.69 -8.37
N ALA A 104 4.13 6.68 -9.10
CA ALA A 104 5.11 7.60 -8.56
C ALA A 104 4.47 8.54 -7.53
N LEU A 105 5.15 8.76 -6.41
CA LEU A 105 4.68 9.64 -5.35
C LEU A 105 5.44 10.98 -5.39
N PRO A 106 4.79 12.11 -5.08
CA PRO A 106 5.45 13.40 -5.01
C PRO A 106 6.38 13.50 -3.79
N ALA A 107 6.04 12.80 -2.71
CA ALA A 107 6.82 12.73 -1.48
C ALA A 107 6.60 11.37 -0.79
N ALA A 108 7.55 10.97 0.05
CA ALA A 108 7.39 9.79 0.90
C ALA A 108 6.51 10.13 2.11
N GLY A 109 5.61 9.23 2.50
CA GLY A 109 4.86 9.28 3.75
C GLY A 109 5.39 8.28 4.78
N ALA A 110 4.88 8.38 6.00
CA ALA A 110 5.07 7.35 7.03
C ALA A 110 4.18 6.12 6.79
N GLY A 111 3.08 6.28 6.04
CA GLY A 111 2.20 5.19 5.60
C GLY A 111 1.44 5.55 4.33
N TYR A 112 0.70 4.59 3.77
CA TYR A 112 -0.06 4.79 2.54
C TYR A 112 -1.40 4.06 2.57
N ARG A 113 -2.41 4.66 1.93
CA ARG A 113 -3.71 4.06 1.71
C ARG A 113 -3.98 3.94 0.23
N LEU A 114 -4.38 2.76 -0.24
CA LEU A 114 -4.67 2.53 -1.67
C LEU A 114 -6.08 2.03 -1.85
N GLN A 115 -6.79 2.60 -2.83
CA GLN A 115 -8.15 2.21 -3.18
C GLN A 115 -8.36 2.28 -4.70
N VAL A 116 -9.24 1.43 -5.22
CA VAL A 116 -9.75 1.58 -6.59
C VAL A 116 -10.80 2.70 -6.60
N ARG A 117 -10.52 3.75 -7.38
CA ARG A 117 -11.36 4.94 -7.49
C ARG A 117 -12.45 4.79 -8.54
N THR A 118 -12.07 4.43 -9.78
CA THR A 118 -12.99 4.23 -10.91
C THR A 118 -12.48 3.09 -11.79
N PHE A 119 -13.38 2.45 -12.53
CA PHE A 119 -13.09 1.42 -13.51
C PHE A 119 -14.30 1.23 -14.44
N ASP A 120 -14.08 0.63 -15.60
CA ASP A 120 -15.13 0.17 -16.50
C ASP A 120 -15.04 -1.34 -16.70
N TRP A 121 -16.16 -2.04 -16.85
CA TRP A 121 -16.14 -3.46 -17.23
C TRP A 121 -16.00 -3.61 -18.74
N ARG A 122 -15.10 -4.50 -19.17
CA ARG A 122 -14.96 -4.90 -20.57
C ARG A 122 -16.25 -5.54 -21.04
N GLY A 123 -16.95 -4.88 -21.97
CA GLY A 123 -18.25 -5.30 -22.50
C GLY A 123 -19.46 -4.68 -21.81
N GLY A 124 -19.27 -3.96 -20.71
CA GLY A 124 -20.30 -3.17 -20.03
C GLY A 124 -19.95 -1.69 -20.10
N GLY A 125 -20.25 -1.05 -21.23
CA GLY A 125 -20.12 0.40 -21.33
C GLY A 125 -21.00 1.07 -20.27
N GLY A 126 -20.36 1.76 -19.32
CA GLY A 126 -20.92 2.77 -18.42
C GLY A 126 -22.30 2.48 -17.82
N ALA A 127 -22.34 1.92 -16.61
CA ALA A 127 -23.48 2.13 -15.71
C ALA A 127 -23.15 3.29 -14.78
N GLY A 128 -23.20 4.50 -15.32
CA GLY A 128 -23.24 5.74 -14.55
C GLY A 128 -24.60 6.39 -14.72
N ALA A 129 -25.44 6.30 -13.67
CA ALA A 129 -26.43 7.28 -13.25
C ALA A 129 -26.86 6.94 -11.82
#